data_AF-A0A3B8WGE3-F1
#
_entry.id   AF-A0A3B8WGE3-F1
#
_cell.length_a   1.000
_cell.length_b   1.000
_cell.length_c   1.000
_cell.angle_alpha   90.00
_cell.angle_beta   90.00
_cell.angle_gamma   90.00
#
_symmetry.space_group_name_H-M   'P 1'
#
loop_
_entity.id
_entity.type
_entity.pdbx_description
1 polymer ?
#
loop_
_entity_poly.entity_id
_entity_poly.type
_entity_poly.pdbx_seq_one_letter_code
_entity_poly.pdbx_strand_id
1 'polypeptide(L)'
;MRRAVNDLLGAYDKLIMDPVHGGIPLYRHEIQVIDHPLFQRLRNICQNDILSLVFPGATHSRFLHSIGVMHVGTRMFRAMIDAYLRERQLSEQTDLSLSQLDAIDYLAKTIRLGCLLHDSGHSSFSHQFTQARKIRDLMSRPERFRDLWEGVDYSAYHASEPEELEHEHYSVRVAHDVLSSVDLESAGLAAIDVIGIMETTDVTPSETFCRHAQTFWEFIAGDDAIAGTIPPRDVPQLVMGLLSSIVSGEIDADRADYMLRDGFHSSVTIGGFNLDHLLSNLRFGWDVSEPWMGLA
;
A
#
# COMPACT_ATOMS: atom_id res chain seq x y z
N MET A 1 -16.45 -6.36 15.36
CA MET A 1 -16.39 -5.39 16.48
C MET A 1 -15.24 -5.63 17.47
N ARG A 2 -15.19 -6.71 18.27
CA ARG A 2 -14.05 -6.91 19.22
C ARG A 2 -12.65 -7.03 18.57
N ARG A 3 -12.57 -7.45 17.30
CA ARG A 3 -11.29 -7.63 16.58
C ARG A 3 -10.73 -6.34 15.97
N ALA A 4 -11.58 -5.49 15.36
CA ALA A 4 -11.16 -4.19 14.84
C ALA A 4 -10.56 -3.28 15.93
N VAL A 5 -11.19 -3.28 17.12
CA VAL A 5 -10.64 -2.55 18.29
C VAL A 5 -9.29 -3.12 18.73
N ASN A 6 -9.09 -4.44 18.66
CA ASN A 6 -7.81 -5.05 19.03
C ASN A 6 -6.69 -4.70 18.04
N ASP A 7 -6.98 -4.69 16.73
CA ASP A 7 -6.03 -4.27 15.70
C ASP A 7 -5.64 -2.79 15.90
N LEU A 8 -6.63 -1.93 16.19
CA LEU A 8 -6.43 -0.52 16.48
C LEU A 8 -5.65 -0.28 17.79
N LEU A 9 -5.88 -1.10 18.82
CA LEU A 9 -5.16 -1.09 20.10
C LEU A 9 -3.78 -1.78 20.04
N GLY A 10 -3.36 -2.27 18.86
CA GLY A 10 -2.04 -2.86 18.66
C GLY A 10 -1.87 -4.29 19.21
N ALA A 11 -2.96 -5.02 19.42
CA ALA A 11 -2.91 -6.44 19.76
C ALA A 11 -2.61 -7.26 18.48
N TYR A 12 -1.32 -7.52 18.25
CA TYR A 12 -0.83 -8.28 17.10
C TYR A 12 -0.79 -9.79 17.36
N ASP A 13 -0.95 -10.60 16.31
CA ASP A 13 -0.89 -12.06 16.37
C ASP A 13 0.54 -12.59 16.22
N LYS A 14 1.38 -11.87 15.47
CA LYS A 14 2.79 -12.24 15.20
C LYS A 14 3.66 -10.98 15.11
N LEU A 15 4.94 -11.14 15.44
CA LEU A 15 5.95 -10.09 15.30
C LEU A 15 7.06 -10.59 14.37
N ILE A 16 7.41 -9.81 13.35
CA ILE A 16 8.60 -10.04 12.53
C ILE A 16 9.68 -9.06 12.96
N MET A 17 10.90 -9.57 13.17
CA MET A 17 12.07 -8.73 13.43
C MET A 17 12.72 -8.37 12.10
N ASP A 18 12.57 -7.12 11.70
CA ASP A 18 13.18 -6.54 10.52
C ASP A 18 14.48 -5.78 10.90
N PRO A 19 15.58 -5.94 10.15
CA PRO A 19 16.85 -5.31 10.48
C PRO A 19 16.86 -3.78 10.32
N VAL A 20 15.95 -3.22 9.52
CA VAL A 20 15.85 -1.78 9.25
C VAL A 20 14.85 -1.13 10.21
N HIS A 21 13.69 -1.75 10.40
CA HIS A 21 12.55 -1.16 11.11
C HIS A 21 12.30 -1.75 12.50
N GLY A 22 13.04 -2.78 12.91
CA GLY A 22 12.82 -3.45 14.19
C GLY A 22 11.58 -4.35 14.19
N GLY A 23 10.81 -4.34 15.27
CA GLY A 23 9.65 -5.21 15.43
C GLY A 23 8.43 -4.73 14.62
N ILE A 24 8.05 -5.51 13.60
CA ILE A 24 6.87 -5.24 12.75
C ILE A 24 5.71 -6.14 13.19
N PRO A 25 4.63 -5.58 13.77
CA PRO A 25 3.44 -6.34 14.14
C PRO A 25 2.64 -6.77 12.92
N LEU A 26 2.12 -7.99 12.96
CA LEU A 26 1.25 -8.58 11.95
C LEU A 26 -0.07 -9.01 12.56
N TYR A 27 -1.14 -8.77 11.81
CA TYR A 27 -2.50 -9.22 12.12
C TYR A 27 -2.85 -10.50 11.35
N ARG A 28 -3.84 -11.25 11.82
CA ARG A 28 -4.25 -12.53 11.24
C ARG A 28 -4.40 -12.53 9.72
N HIS A 29 -5.09 -11.55 9.14
CA HIS A 29 -5.33 -11.47 7.69
C HIS A 29 -4.03 -11.24 6.91
N GLU A 30 -3.10 -10.46 7.46
CA GLU A 30 -1.78 -10.23 6.88
C GLU A 30 -0.90 -11.47 6.96
N ILE A 31 -0.98 -12.22 8.07
CA ILE A 31 -0.27 -13.50 8.20
C ILE A 31 -0.73 -14.47 7.12
N GLN A 32 -2.03 -14.54 6.84
CA GLN A 32 -2.57 -15.39 5.76
C GLN A 32 -2.05 -14.97 4.38
N VAL A 33 -1.98 -13.66 4.10
CA VAL A 33 -1.36 -13.13 2.86
C VAL A 33 0.12 -13.46 2.80
N ILE A 34 0.85 -13.25 3.89
CA ILE A 34 2.30 -13.50 3.97
C ILE A 34 2.61 -14.98 3.78
N ASP A 35 1.84 -15.88 4.39
CA ASP A 35 2.06 -17.32 4.32
C ASP A 35 1.59 -17.93 2.97
N HIS A 36 0.94 -17.15 2.10
CA HIS A 36 0.53 -17.62 0.78
C HIS A 36 1.74 -17.96 -0.11
N PRO A 37 1.74 -19.08 -0.87
CA PRO A 37 2.88 -19.49 -1.70
C PRO A 37 3.35 -18.43 -2.71
N LEU A 38 2.42 -17.68 -3.31
CA LEU A 38 2.77 -16.61 -4.24
C LEU A 38 3.55 -15.48 -3.55
N PHE A 39 3.24 -15.17 -2.29
CA PHE A 39 3.98 -14.16 -1.53
C PHE A 39 5.31 -14.71 -1.00
N GLN A 40 5.32 -15.95 -0.47
CA GLN A 40 6.54 -16.61 0.00
C GLN A 40 7.60 -16.77 -1.10
N ARG A 41 7.20 -16.82 -2.38
CA ARG A 41 8.11 -16.81 -3.54
C ARG A 41 9.10 -15.64 -3.48
N LEU A 42 8.67 -14.47 -3.00
CA LEU A 42 9.48 -13.26 -2.92
C LEU A 42 10.75 -13.42 -2.08
N ARG A 43 10.83 -14.43 -1.20
CA ARG A 43 12.05 -14.75 -0.44
C ARG A 43 13.24 -15.10 -1.31
N ASN A 44 12.96 -15.59 -2.52
CA ASN A 44 13.97 -16.03 -3.49
C ASN A 44 14.22 -15.00 -4.60
N ILE A 45 13.66 -13.80 -4.47
CA ILE A 45 13.87 -12.71 -5.43
C ILE A 45 14.69 -11.63 -4.72
N CYS A 46 15.95 -11.48 -5.14
CA CYS A 46 16.85 -10.46 -4.61
C CYS A 46 16.36 -9.06 -5.03
N GLN A 47 16.29 -8.11 -4.09
CA GLN A 47 15.82 -6.75 -4.36
C GLN A 47 16.58 -6.13 -5.54
N ASN A 48 17.91 -6.21 -5.44
CA ASN A 48 18.87 -5.67 -6.40
C ASN A 48 19.82 -6.79 -6.86
N ASP A 49 19.35 -7.64 -7.76
CA ASP A 49 20.01 -8.91 -8.16
C ASP A 49 21.51 -8.75 -8.50
N ILE A 50 21.84 -7.95 -9.52
CA ILE A 50 23.25 -7.73 -9.94
C ILE A 50 24.05 -6.95 -8.89
N LEU A 51 23.38 -6.13 -8.07
CA LEU A 51 24.05 -5.32 -7.06
C LEU A 51 24.78 -6.20 -6.03
N SER A 52 24.25 -7.38 -5.71
CA SER A 52 24.88 -8.32 -4.78
C SER A 52 26.25 -8.82 -5.27
N LEU A 53 26.52 -8.75 -6.58
CA LEU A 53 27.81 -9.12 -7.19
C LEU A 53 28.88 -8.03 -6.98
N VAL A 54 28.47 -6.79 -6.72
CA VAL A 54 29.34 -5.64 -6.47
C VAL A 54 29.40 -5.29 -4.98
N PHE A 55 28.26 -5.38 -4.29
CA PHE A 55 28.07 -5.16 -2.87
C PHE A 55 27.60 -6.48 -2.21
N PRO A 56 28.52 -7.31 -1.68
CA PRO A 56 28.17 -8.64 -1.19
C PRO A 56 27.14 -8.68 -0.05
N GLY A 57 26.89 -7.55 0.62
CA GLY A 57 25.85 -7.41 1.64
C GLY A 57 24.43 -7.21 1.09
N ALA A 58 24.28 -6.76 -0.16
CA ALA A 58 23.00 -6.47 -0.82
C ALA A 58 22.28 -7.76 -1.25
N THR A 59 21.93 -8.59 -0.28
CA THR A 59 21.33 -9.93 -0.45
C THR A 59 19.89 -9.99 0.03
N HIS A 60 19.33 -8.86 0.45
CA HIS A 60 17.95 -8.78 0.92
C HIS A 60 16.96 -9.07 -0.21
N SER A 61 15.85 -9.67 0.17
CA SER A 61 14.82 -10.11 -0.77
C SER A 61 13.66 -9.13 -0.83
N ARG A 62 12.93 -9.16 -1.95
CA ARG A 62 11.64 -8.44 -2.14
C ARG A 62 10.65 -8.78 -1.01
N PHE A 63 10.71 -9.98 -0.44
CA PHE A 63 9.89 -10.37 0.72
C PHE A 63 10.08 -9.44 1.93
N LEU A 64 11.32 -9.14 2.31
CA LEU A 64 11.60 -8.25 3.44
C LEU A 64 11.23 -6.81 3.11
N HIS A 65 11.50 -6.40 1.87
CA HIS A 65 11.11 -5.10 1.38
C HIS A 65 9.59 -4.88 1.44
N SER A 66 8.77 -5.79 0.90
CA SER A 66 7.30 -5.69 0.95
C SER A 66 6.74 -5.58 2.38
N ILE A 67 7.31 -6.32 3.34
CA ILE A 67 6.92 -6.19 4.76
C ILE A 67 7.33 -4.83 5.34
N GLY A 68 8.51 -4.34 4.95
CA GLY A 68 9.00 -3.01 5.28
C GLY A 68 8.10 -1.90 4.73
N VAL A 69 7.71 -1.97 3.46
CA VAL A 69 6.79 -1.02 2.82
C VAL A 69 5.43 -1.00 3.52
N MET A 70 4.87 -2.17 3.84
CA MET A 70 3.65 -2.27 4.67
C MET A 70 3.80 -1.53 6.00
N HIS A 71 4.95 -1.71 6.68
CA HIS A 71 5.22 -1.03 7.93
C HIS A 71 5.32 0.49 7.75
N VAL A 72 6.10 0.95 6.77
CA VAL A 72 6.31 2.38 6.49
C VAL A 72 5.00 3.05 6.07
N GLY A 73 4.20 2.45 5.19
CA GLY A 73 2.91 3.00 4.77
C GLY A 73 1.93 3.16 5.93
N THR A 74 1.93 2.21 6.87
CA THR A 74 1.16 2.34 8.12
C THR A 74 1.64 3.53 8.95
N ARG A 75 2.97 3.72 9.05
CA ARG A 75 3.55 4.82 9.82
C ARG A 75 3.25 6.17 9.18
N MET A 76 3.27 6.28 7.85
CA MET A 76 2.85 7.48 7.12
C MET A 76 1.41 7.83 7.43
N PHE A 77 0.49 6.87 7.28
CA PHE A 77 -0.92 7.09 7.57
C PHE A 77 -1.17 7.50 9.01
N ARG A 78 -0.58 6.79 9.98
CA ARG A 78 -0.69 7.12 11.41
C ARG A 78 -0.13 8.50 11.73
N ALA A 79 1.01 8.87 11.15
CA ALA A 79 1.62 10.17 11.39
C ALA A 79 0.72 11.33 10.93
N MET A 80 0.03 11.17 9.79
CA MET A 80 -0.95 12.16 9.31
C MET A 80 -2.18 12.23 10.21
N ILE A 81 -2.71 11.09 10.68
CA ILE A 81 -3.80 11.06 11.66
C ILE A 81 -3.39 11.76 12.96
N ASP A 82 -2.22 11.43 13.51
CA ASP A 82 -1.72 12.02 14.75
C ASP A 82 -1.50 13.53 14.59
N ALA A 83 -0.99 13.96 13.44
CA ALA A 83 -0.81 15.37 13.12
C ALA A 83 -2.14 16.11 13.07
N TYR A 84 -3.14 15.54 12.39
CA TYR A 84 -4.49 16.09 12.34
C TYR A 84 -5.11 16.25 13.73
N LEU A 85 -5.01 15.20 14.57
CA LEU A 85 -5.53 15.22 15.94
C LEU A 85 -4.86 16.29 16.82
N ARG A 86 -3.55 16.52 16.63
CA ARG A 86 -2.81 17.58 17.34
C ARG A 86 -3.24 18.98 16.90
N GLU A 87 -3.36 19.22 15.60
CA GLU A 87 -3.66 20.57 15.05
C GLU A 87 -5.02 21.09 15.49
N ARG A 88 -6.01 20.21 15.59
CA ARG A 88 -7.36 20.59 16.04
C ARG A 88 -7.55 20.59 17.56
N GLN A 89 -6.46 20.45 18.34
CA GLN A 89 -6.51 20.34 19.82
C GLN A 89 -7.45 19.22 20.31
N LEU A 90 -7.76 18.25 19.45
CA LEU A 90 -8.66 17.15 19.77
C LEU A 90 -7.98 16.13 20.71
N SER A 91 -6.66 16.23 20.88
CA SER A 91 -5.82 15.29 21.65
C SER A 91 -6.09 15.26 23.16
N GLU A 92 -6.77 16.26 23.74
CA GLU A 92 -7.07 16.27 25.18
C GLU A 92 -8.55 16.06 25.54
N GLN A 93 -9.51 16.18 24.60
CA GLN A 93 -10.95 16.16 24.93
C GLN A 93 -11.92 15.52 23.92
N THR A 94 -11.45 14.88 22.84
CA THR A 94 -12.38 14.35 21.84
C THR A 94 -12.33 12.82 21.77
N ASP A 95 -13.38 12.18 22.27
CA ASP A 95 -13.64 10.78 21.97
C ASP A 95 -14.01 10.67 20.48
N LEU A 96 -13.13 10.05 19.69
CA LEU A 96 -13.47 9.67 18.31
C LEU A 96 -14.70 8.77 18.33
N SER A 97 -15.63 9.01 17.40
CA SER A 97 -16.79 8.15 17.28
C SER A 97 -16.37 6.75 16.84
N LEU A 98 -17.17 5.74 17.18
CA LEU A 98 -16.93 4.37 16.71
C LEU A 98 -16.87 4.29 15.17
N SER A 99 -17.68 5.07 14.46
CA SER A 99 -17.66 5.10 13.00
C SER A 99 -16.37 5.70 12.43
N GLN A 100 -15.81 6.72 13.09
CA GLN A 100 -14.52 7.30 12.72
C GLN A 100 -13.39 6.30 12.95
N LEU A 101 -13.38 5.62 14.11
CA LEU A 101 -12.41 4.57 14.40
C LEU A 101 -12.49 3.41 13.41
N ASP A 102 -13.71 2.96 13.08
CA ASP A 102 -13.92 1.90 12.08
C ASP A 102 -13.45 2.33 10.68
N ALA A 103 -13.64 3.60 10.30
CA ALA A 103 -13.13 4.14 9.04
C ALA A 103 -11.60 4.20 9.00
N ILE A 104 -10.95 4.69 10.05
CA ILE A 104 -9.50 4.73 10.16
C ILE A 104 -8.91 3.31 10.12
N ASP A 105 -9.51 2.35 10.84
CA ASP A 105 -9.10 0.94 10.83
C ASP A 105 -9.22 0.32 9.43
N TYR A 106 -10.35 0.54 8.75
CA TYR A 106 -10.57 0.05 7.38
C TYR A 106 -9.49 0.57 6.42
N LEU A 107 -9.27 1.89 6.39
CA LEU A 107 -8.28 2.50 5.50
C LEU A 107 -6.85 2.06 5.85
N ALA A 108 -6.51 1.96 7.14
CA ALA A 108 -5.19 1.49 7.57
C ALA A 108 -4.91 0.06 7.11
N LYS A 109 -5.91 -0.83 7.19
CA LYS A 109 -5.81 -2.21 6.71
C LYS A 109 -5.68 -2.28 5.18
N THR A 110 -6.42 -1.46 4.45
CA THR A 110 -6.30 -1.33 3.00
C THR A 110 -4.87 -0.92 2.61
N ILE A 111 -4.33 0.15 3.22
CA ILE A 111 -2.95 0.61 2.99
C ILE A 111 -1.96 -0.51 3.28
N ARG A 112 -2.11 -1.19 4.42
CA ARG A 112 -1.19 -2.27 4.83
C ARG A 112 -1.13 -3.39 3.80
N LEU A 113 -2.28 -3.88 3.33
CA LEU A 113 -2.31 -4.93 2.32
C LEU A 113 -1.86 -4.44 0.94
N GLY A 114 -2.20 -3.21 0.55
CA GLY A 114 -1.76 -2.63 -0.72
C GLY A 114 -0.23 -2.47 -0.76
N CYS A 115 0.34 -1.87 0.28
CA CYS A 115 1.79 -1.78 0.47
C CYS A 115 2.47 -3.16 0.54
N LEU A 116 1.84 -4.15 1.18
CA LEU A 116 2.39 -5.50 1.25
C LEU A 116 2.45 -6.15 -0.14
N LEU A 117 1.45 -5.93 -0.99
CA LEU A 117 1.30 -6.63 -2.28
C LEU A 117 1.82 -5.84 -3.49
N HIS A 118 2.17 -4.55 -3.34
CA HIS A 118 2.57 -3.65 -4.44
C HIS A 118 3.65 -4.25 -5.35
N ASP A 119 4.61 -4.97 -4.77
CA ASP A 119 5.78 -5.51 -5.44
C ASP A 119 5.72 -7.03 -5.70
N SER A 120 4.56 -7.64 -5.48
CA SER A 120 4.39 -9.10 -5.53
C SER A 120 4.51 -9.71 -6.94
N GLY A 121 4.46 -8.87 -7.98
CA GLY A 121 4.60 -9.20 -9.38
C GLY A 121 6.04 -9.33 -9.87
N HIS A 122 7.03 -8.97 -9.06
CA HIS A 122 8.44 -9.10 -9.46
C HIS A 122 8.82 -10.56 -9.74
N SER A 123 9.71 -10.71 -10.72
CA SER A 123 10.30 -11.98 -11.14
C SER A 123 11.81 -11.99 -10.87
N SER A 124 12.47 -13.14 -11.08
CA SER A 124 13.93 -13.25 -10.93
C SER A 124 14.64 -12.18 -11.76
N PHE A 125 15.75 -11.61 -11.26
CA PHE A 125 16.42 -10.43 -11.81
C PHE A 125 15.72 -9.07 -11.63
N SER A 126 14.57 -8.99 -10.94
CA SER A 126 13.90 -7.73 -10.59
C SER A 126 13.81 -6.78 -11.81
N HIS A 127 14.20 -5.50 -11.69
CA HIS A 127 14.21 -4.55 -12.82
C HIS A 127 15.19 -4.91 -13.96
N GLN A 128 16.18 -5.78 -13.72
CA GLN A 128 17.08 -6.23 -14.80
C GLN A 128 16.43 -7.27 -15.69
N PHE A 129 15.42 -7.99 -15.18
CA PHE A 129 14.61 -8.90 -15.97
C PHE A 129 13.98 -8.16 -17.16
N THR A 130 13.34 -7.02 -16.90
CA THR A 130 12.66 -6.23 -17.94
C THR A 130 13.62 -5.46 -18.85
N GLN A 131 14.89 -5.27 -18.49
CA GLN A 131 15.87 -4.55 -19.33
C GLN A 131 16.52 -5.42 -20.42
N ALA A 132 16.54 -6.75 -20.25
CA ALA A 132 17.13 -7.62 -21.26
C ALA A 132 16.25 -7.67 -22.52
N ARG A 133 16.83 -7.35 -23.69
CA ARG A 133 16.12 -7.30 -24.98
C ARG A 133 15.25 -8.54 -25.25
N LYS A 134 15.78 -9.74 -25.00
CA LYS A 134 15.02 -11.00 -25.20
C LYS A 134 13.80 -11.12 -24.29
N ILE A 135 13.87 -10.56 -23.09
CA ILE A 135 12.75 -10.57 -22.15
C ILE A 135 11.73 -9.53 -22.60
N ARG A 136 12.15 -8.33 -22.99
CA ARG A 136 11.24 -7.35 -23.61
C ARG A 136 10.52 -7.93 -24.81
N ASP A 137 11.23 -8.60 -25.72
CA ASP A 137 10.64 -9.26 -26.89
C ASP A 137 9.66 -10.38 -26.50
N LEU A 138 9.86 -11.04 -25.36
CA LEU A 138 8.97 -12.06 -24.82
C LEU A 138 7.73 -11.45 -24.15
N MET A 139 7.90 -10.32 -23.47
CA MET A 139 6.82 -9.60 -22.77
C MET A 139 5.94 -8.80 -23.72
N SER A 140 6.50 -8.31 -24.84
CA SER A 140 5.78 -7.58 -25.90
C SER A 140 5.01 -8.49 -26.87
N ARG A 141 4.97 -9.80 -26.61
CA ARG A 141 4.15 -10.71 -27.44
C ARG A 141 2.68 -10.30 -27.30
N PRO A 142 1.93 -10.28 -28.42
CA PRO A 142 0.50 -9.97 -28.37
C PRO A 142 -0.23 -10.97 -27.47
N GLU A 143 -1.32 -10.51 -26.84
CA GLU A 143 -2.21 -11.29 -25.96
C GLU A 143 -1.64 -11.70 -24.60
N ARG A 144 -0.40 -11.32 -24.26
CA ARG A 144 0.21 -11.69 -22.96
C ARG A 144 -0.58 -11.20 -21.74
N PHE A 145 -1.23 -10.04 -21.85
CA PHE A 145 -2.08 -9.54 -20.78
C PHE A 145 -3.34 -10.42 -20.63
N ARG A 146 -3.90 -10.89 -21.74
CA ARG A 146 -5.02 -11.86 -21.71
C ARG A 146 -4.60 -13.21 -21.15
N ASP A 147 -3.40 -13.69 -21.50
CA ASP A 147 -2.82 -14.91 -20.91
C ASP A 147 -2.65 -14.75 -19.40
N LEU A 148 -2.18 -13.59 -18.92
CA LEU A 148 -2.01 -13.30 -17.49
C LEU A 148 -3.34 -13.41 -16.73
N TRP A 149 -4.42 -12.94 -17.35
CA TRP A 149 -5.77 -12.93 -16.81
C TRP A 149 -6.63 -14.12 -17.28
N GLU A 150 -6.02 -15.18 -17.80
CA GLU A 150 -6.78 -16.35 -18.25
C GLU A 150 -7.68 -16.91 -17.13
N GLY A 151 -8.98 -16.98 -17.40
CA GLY A 151 -9.98 -17.47 -16.44
C GLY A 151 -10.46 -16.46 -15.39
N VAL A 152 -10.01 -15.20 -15.47
CA VAL A 152 -10.39 -14.13 -14.54
C VAL A 152 -10.78 -12.87 -15.32
N ASP A 153 -11.88 -12.22 -14.92
CA ASP A 153 -12.30 -10.96 -15.54
C ASP A 153 -11.45 -9.79 -15.02
N TYR A 154 -10.58 -9.26 -15.88
CA TYR A 154 -9.71 -8.13 -15.54
C TYR A 154 -10.44 -6.78 -15.55
N SER A 155 -11.66 -6.69 -16.11
CA SER A 155 -12.39 -5.43 -16.25
C SER A 155 -12.79 -4.80 -14.92
N ALA A 156 -12.76 -5.59 -13.83
CA ALA A 156 -12.91 -5.08 -12.48
C ALA A 156 -11.71 -4.25 -12.00
N TYR A 157 -10.53 -4.40 -12.63
CA TYR A 157 -9.27 -3.80 -12.21
C TYR A 157 -8.66 -2.84 -13.24
N HIS A 158 -8.89 -3.09 -14.52
CA HIS A 158 -8.30 -2.31 -15.60
C HIS A 158 -9.38 -1.91 -16.63
N ALA A 159 -9.44 -0.62 -16.97
CA ALA A 159 -10.37 -0.10 -17.97
C ALA A 159 -10.07 -0.59 -19.40
N SER A 160 -8.80 -0.86 -19.71
CA SER A 160 -8.35 -1.35 -21.01
C SER A 160 -7.11 -2.24 -20.89
N GLU A 161 -6.86 -3.03 -21.92
CA GLU A 161 -5.61 -3.79 -22.06
C GLU A 161 -4.42 -2.82 -22.24
N PRO A 162 -3.33 -2.95 -21.46
CA PRO A 162 -2.16 -2.08 -21.57
C PRO A 162 -1.36 -2.37 -22.84
N GLU A 163 -0.67 -1.36 -23.36
CA GLU A 163 0.23 -1.52 -24.51
C GLU A 163 1.49 -2.32 -24.16
N GLU A 164 2.03 -2.11 -22.95
CA GLU A 164 3.21 -2.80 -22.43
C GLU A 164 2.92 -3.39 -21.03
N LEU A 165 3.40 -4.61 -20.80
CA LEU A 165 3.25 -5.32 -19.54
C LEU A 165 4.40 -5.01 -18.58
N GLU A 166 4.09 -4.18 -17.60
CA GLU A 166 4.96 -3.91 -16.46
C GLU A 166 4.71 -4.85 -15.27
N HIS A 167 5.64 -4.87 -14.31
CA HIS A 167 5.60 -5.72 -13.13
C HIS A 167 4.39 -5.45 -12.21
N GLU A 168 3.89 -4.22 -12.20
CA GLU A 168 2.72 -3.75 -11.47
C GLU A 168 1.46 -4.51 -11.92
N HIS A 169 1.30 -4.80 -13.22
CA HIS A 169 0.19 -5.63 -13.72
C HIS A 169 0.26 -7.07 -13.17
N TYR A 170 1.47 -7.62 -13.04
CA TYR A 170 1.66 -8.92 -12.40
C TYR A 170 1.39 -8.85 -10.90
N SER A 171 1.74 -7.75 -10.24
CA SER A 171 1.42 -7.53 -8.81
C SER A 171 -0.08 -7.53 -8.59
N VAL A 172 -0.85 -6.85 -9.45
CA VAL A 172 -2.32 -6.84 -9.40
C VAL A 172 -2.89 -8.24 -9.58
N ARG A 173 -2.38 -9.02 -10.55
CA ARG A 173 -2.81 -10.42 -10.74
C ARG A 173 -2.47 -11.30 -9.53
N VAL A 174 -1.27 -11.16 -8.97
CA VAL A 174 -0.87 -11.90 -7.76
C VAL A 174 -1.73 -11.49 -6.57
N ALA A 175 -2.00 -10.20 -6.41
CA ALA A 175 -2.89 -9.69 -5.36
C ALA A 175 -4.30 -10.28 -5.49
N HIS A 176 -4.87 -10.35 -6.70
CA HIS A 176 -6.14 -11.03 -6.93
C HIS A 176 -6.14 -12.46 -6.39
N ASP A 177 -5.15 -13.28 -6.78
CA ASP A 177 -5.10 -14.70 -6.39
C ASP A 177 -4.86 -14.88 -4.90
N VAL A 178 -3.96 -14.09 -4.32
CA VAL A 178 -3.68 -14.13 -2.89
C VAL A 178 -4.92 -13.72 -2.10
N LEU A 179 -5.51 -12.56 -2.39
CA LEU A 179 -6.64 -12.02 -1.63
C LEU A 179 -7.92 -12.86 -1.79
N SER A 180 -8.11 -13.51 -2.93
CA SER A 180 -9.23 -14.44 -3.16
C SER A 180 -9.10 -15.75 -2.36
N SER A 181 -7.89 -16.08 -1.88
CA SER A 181 -7.62 -17.28 -1.06
C SER A 181 -7.60 -17.02 0.45
N VAL A 182 -7.72 -15.75 0.86
CA VAL A 182 -7.58 -15.29 2.26
C VAL A 182 -8.94 -14.86 2.82
N ASP A 183 -9.16 -15.11 4.12
CA ASP A 183 -10.38 -14.71 4.83
C ASP A 183 -10.34 -13.21 5.19
N LEU A 184 -10.66 -12.36 4.21
CA LEU A 184 -10.79 -10.91 4.39
C LEU A 184 -12.11 -10.49 5.02
N GLU A 185 -13.16 -11.31 4.89
CA GLU A 185 -14.47 -11.04 5.50
C GLU A 185 -14.37 -10.94 7.02
N SER A 186 -13.61 -11.84 7.66
CA SER A 186 -13.31 -11.78 9.10
C SER A 186 -12.56 -10.50 9.52
N ALA A 187 -11.80 -9.89 8.60
CA ALA A 187 -11.11 -8.63 8.80
C ALA A 187 -11.98 -7.41 8.49
N GLY A 188 -13.16 -7.63 7.87
CA GLY A 188 -14.07 -6.59 7.41
C GLY A 188 -13.54 -5.81 6.22
N LEU A 189 -12.76 -6.45 5.33
CA LEU A 189 -12.14 -5.82 4.15
C LEU A 189 -12.68 -6.40 2.85
N ALA A 190 -12.77 -5.57 1.81
CA ALA A 190 -13.01 -6.02 0.45
C ALA A 190 -11.70 -6.04 -0.35
N ALA A 191 -11.41 -7.17 -1.02
CA ALA A 191 -10.21 -7.34 -1.83
C ALA A 191 -10.07 -6.28 -2.94
N ILE A 192 -11.20 -5.89 -3.54
CA ILE A 192 -11.27 -4.89 -4.60
C ILE A 192 -10.68 -3.55 -4.16
N ASP A 193 -10.89 -3.15 -2.91
CA ASP A 193 -10.41 -1.86 -2.40
C ASP A 193 -8.90 -1.88 -2.13
N VAL A 194 -8.36 -3.03 -1.73
CA VAL A 194 -6.91 -3.24 -1.58
C VAL A 194 -6.24 -3.15 -2.95
N ILE A 195 -6.83 -3.77 -3.97
CA ILE A 195 -6.30 -3.74 -5.33
C ILE A 195 -6.45 -2.33 -5.93
N GLY A 196 -7.53 -1.61 -5.62
CA GLY A 196 -7.78 -0.26 -6.15
C GLY A 196 -6.80 0.83 -5.69
N ILE A 197 -5.96 0.54 -4.68
CA ILE A 197 -4.86 1.45 -4.27
C ILE A 197 -3.50 1.01 -4.83
N MET A 198 -3.45 -0.03 -5.67
CA MET A 198 -2.25 -0.48 -6.36
C MET A 198 -2.11 0.23 -7.71
N GLU A 199 -0.87 0.36 -8.18
CA GLU A 199 -0.58 0.94 -9.49
C GLU A 199 -1.26 0.19 -10.64
N THR A 200 -1.44 0.89 -11.78
CA THR A 200 -2.04 0.39 -13.02
C THR A 200 -3.53 0.04 -12.93
N THR A 201 -4.19 0.26 -11.80
CA THR A 201 -5.60 -0.05 -11.60
C THR A 201 -6.52 1.14 -11.83
N ASP A 202 -7.73 0.86 -12.32
CA ASP A 202 -8.85 1.80 -12.45
C ASP A 202 -10.09 1.13 -11.85
N VAL A 203 -10.09 1.00 -10.53
CA VAL A 203 -11.10 0.27 -9.76
C VAL A 203 -12.20 1.22 -9.31
N THR A 204 -13.46 0.78 -9.44
CA THR A 204 -14.57 1.42 -8.73
C THR A 204 -14.60 0.94 -7.27
N PRO A 205 -14.49 1.84 -6.27
CA PRO A 205 -14.48 1.45 -4.86
C PRO A 205 -15.75 0.71 -4.44
N SER A 206 -15.61 -0.22 -3.49
CA SER A 206 -16.76 -0.93 -2.92
C SER A 206 -17.69 0.00 -2.13
N GLU A 207 -18.95 -0.40 -1.93
CA GLU A 207 -19.87 0.35 -1.05
C GLU A 207 -19.33 0.54 0.37
N THR A 208 -18.57 -0.45 0.86
CA THR A 208 -17.93 -0.39 2.18
C THR A 208 -16.85 0.68 2.20
N PHE A 209 -15.99 0.73 1.18
CA PHE A 209 -15.00 1.80 1.04
C PHE A 209 -15.66 3.17 0.94
N CYS A 210 -16.68 3.32 0.09
CA CYS A 210 -17.40 4.58 -0.09
C CYS A 210 -17.91 5.15 1.24
N ARG A 211 -18.50 4.30 2.09
CA ARG A 211 -18.98 4.70 3.43
C ARG A 211 -17.83 5.14 4.34
N HIS A 212 -16.74 4.36 4.39
CA HIS A 212 -15.59 4.70 5.23
C HIS A 212 -14.86 5.95 4.72
N ALA A 213 -14.73 6.13 3.41
CA ALA A 213 -14.15 7.31 2.78
C ALA A 213 -14.94 8.58 3.08
N GLN A 214 -16.28 8.53 3.04
CA GLN A 214 -17.13 9.66 3.42
C GLN A 214 -16.98 10.01 4.90
N THR A 215 -17.03 9.01 5.78
CA THR A 215 -16.82 9.21 7.23
C THR A 215 -15.43 9.79 7.51
N PHE A 216 -14.42 9.31 6.78
CA PHE A 216 -13.05 9.79 6.89
C PHE A 216 -12.90 11.22 6.40
N TRP A 217 -13.51 11.59 5.27
CA TRP A 217 -13.51 12.95 4.76
C TRP A 217 -14.19 13.93 5.70
N GLU A 218 -15.38 13.60 6.21
CA GLU A 218 -16.07 14.39 7.23
C GLU A 218 -15.20 14.57 8.48
N PHE A 219 -14.45 13.51 8.83
CA PHE A 219 -13.51 13.54 9.95
C PHE A 219 -12.33 14.49 9.70
N ILE A 220 -11.65 14.45 8.54
CA ILE A 220 -10.43 15.24 8.31
C ILE A 220 -10.69 16.68 7.82
N ALA A 221 -11.76 16.91 7.05
CA ALA A 221 -12.00 18.21 6.42
C ALA A 221 -12.97 19.10 7.22
N GLY A 222 -13.82 18.55 8.07
CA GLY A 222 -14.70 19.31 8.96
C GLY A 222 -15.56 20.35 8.22
N ASP A 223 -15.29 21.64 8.46
CA ASP A 223 -16.04 22.74 7.83
C ASP A 223 -16.02 22.71 6.30
N ASP A 224 -14.92 22.28 5.69
CA ASP A 224 -14.82 22.13 4.23
C ASP A 224 -15.75 21.00 3.72
N ALA A 225 -15.85 19.90 4.47
CA ALA A 225 -16.80 18.83 4.16
C ALA A 225 -18.25 19.30 4.29
N ILE A 226 -18.55 20.09 5.33
CA ILE A 226 -19.90 20.66 5.56
C ILE A 226 -20.26 21.65 4.45
N ALA A 227 -19.30 22.47 4.00
CA ALA A 227 -19.49 23.41 2.91
C ALA A 227 -19.69 22.72 1.54
N GLY A 228 -19.45 21.40 1.46
CA GLY A 228 -19.60 20.64 0.22
C GLY A 228 -18.59 21.07 -0.85
N THR A 229 -17.38 21.48 -0.44
CA THR A 229 -16.31 21.90 -1.35
C THR A 229 -15.95 20.81 -2.35
N ILE A 230 -15.94 19.55 -1.88
CA ILE A 230 -15.83 18.35 -2.70
C ILE A 230 -17.20 17.67 -2.74
N PRO A 231 -17.74 17.36 -3.94
CA PRO A 231 -18.99 16.62 -4.03
C PRO A 231 -18.88 15.24 -3.37
N PRO A 232 -19.84 14.80 -2.53
CA PRO A 232 -19.76 13.52 -1.80
C PRO A 232 -19.59 12.28 -2.66
N ARG A 233 -19.95 12.36 -3.95
CA ARG A 233 -19.76 11.29 -4.94
C ARG A 233 -18.31 11.12 -5.40
N ASP A 234 -17.50 12.18 -5.30
CA ASP A 234 -16.12 12.20 -5.77
C ASP A 234 -15.14 11.84 -4.63
N VAL A 235 -15.57 11.99 -3.37
CA VAL A 235 -14.80 11.68 -2.16
C VAL A 235 -14.18 10.27 -2.16
N PRO A 236 -14.90 9.17 -2.46
CA PRO A 236 -14.31 7.84 -2.45
C PRO A 236 -13.11 7.72 -3.39
N GLN A 237 -13.18 8.29 -4.59
CA GLN A 237 -12.08 8.22 -5.54
C GLN A 237 -10.87 9.05 -5.08
N LEU A 238 -11.10 10.22 -4.48
CA LEU A 238 -10.03 11.05 -3.94
C LEU A 238 -9.34 10.42 -2.74
N VAL A 239 -10.11 9.78 -1.83
CA VAL A 239 -9.53 9.03 -0.71
C VAL A 239 -8.74 7.81 -1.23
N MET A 240 -9.26 7.10 -2.24
CA MET A 240 -8.52 6.00 -2.87
C MET A 240 -7.22 6.49 -3.52
N GLY A 241 -7.24 7.64 -4.19
CA GLY A 241 -6.04 8.29 -4.75
C GLY A 241 -5.04 8.71 -3.68
N LEU A 242 -5.49 9.28 -2.56
CA LEU A 242 -4.65 9.55 -1.39
C LEU A 242 -3.97 8.27 -0.88
N LEU A 243 -4.73 7.18 -0.70
CA LEU A 243 -4.17 5.91 -0.25
C LEU A 243 -3.18 5.32 -1.25
N SER A 244 -3.49 5.40 -2.55
CA SER A 244 -2.59 4.99 -3.62
C SER A 244 -1.28 5.77 -3.57
N SER A 245 -1.31 7.08 -3.29
CA SER A 245 -0.11 7.91 -3.19
C SER A 245 0.84 7.51 -2.05
N ILE A 246 0.32 6.86 -1.00
CA ILE A 246 1.13 6.29 0.09
C ILE A 246 1.85 5.01 -0.37
N VAL A 247 1.19 4.22 -1.23
CA VAL A 247 1.79 2.99 -1.79
C VAL A 247 2.84 3.36 -2.83
N SER A 248 2.48 4.22 -3.79
CA SER A 248 3.35 4.71 -4.87
C SER A 248 2.99 6.14 -5.24
N GLY A 249 3.99 7.02 -5.23
CA GLY A 249 3.83 8.46 -5.41
C GLY A 249 5.17 9.18 -5.57
N GLU A 250 5.21 10.48 -5.27
CA GLU A 250 6.50 11.19 -5.20
C GLU A 250 7.21 10.93 -3.87
N ILE A 251 6.43 10.93 -2.78
CA ILE A 251 6.81 10.60 -1.42
C ILE A 251 5.94 9.42 -0.99
N ASP A 252 6.47 8.20 -1.06
CA ASP A 252 5.71 6.98 -0.80
C ASP A 252 6.45 6.04 0.15
N ALA A 253 5.75 4.99 0.57
CA ALA A 253 6.27 3.97 1.47
C ALA A 253 7.31 3.06 0.80
N ASP A 254 7.19 2.83 -0.51
CA ASP A 254 8.13 2.02 -1.29
C ASP A 254 9.54 2.63 -1.25
N ARG A 255 9.66 3.88 -1.70
CA ARG A 255 10.91 4.66 -1.69
C ARG A 255 11.49 4.80 -0.30
N ALA A 256 10.63 5.10 0.67
CA ALA A 256 11.08 5.26 2.04
C ALA A 256 11.68 3.96 2.62
N ASP A 257 11.13 2.79 2.30
CA ASP A 257 11.73 1.51 2.71
C ASP A 257 13.02 1.22 1.93
N TYR A 258 12.98 1.21 0.59
CA TYR A 258 14.13 0.74 -0.17
C TYR A 258 15.34 1.65 0.01
N MET A 259 15.17 2.97 0.18
CA MET A 259 16.30 3.87 0.41
C MET A 259 17.05 3.55 1.71
N LEU A 260 16.32 3.26 2.79
CA LEU A 260 16.90 2.85 4.06
C LEU A 260 17.46 1.43 4.00
N ARG A 261 16.72 0.50 3.40
CA ARG A 261 17.06 -0.92 3.33
C ARG A 261 18.23 -1.20 2.42
N ASP A 262 18.23 -0.65 1.22
CA ASP A 262 19.35 -0.78 0.29
C ASP A 262 20.59 -0.13 0.89
N GLY A 263 20.43 1.01 1.57
CA GLY A 263 21.56 1.66 2.23
C GLY A 263 22.15 0.82 3.36
N PHE A 264 21.29 0.20 4.18
CA PHE A 264 21.70 -0.72 5.24
C PHE A 264 22.48 -1.92 4.69
N HIS A 265 21.96 -2.60 3.66
CA HIS A 265 22.55 -3.84 3.15
C HIS A 265 23.76 -3.60 2.23
N SER A 266 23.81 -2.49 1.49
CA SER A 266 24.96 -2.13 0.66
C SER A 266 26.09 -1.46 1.45
N SER A 267 25.84 -1.05 2.70
CA SER A 267 26.75 -0.22 3.49
C SER A 267 27.08 1.13 2.82
N VAL A 268 26.21 1.62 1.94
CA VAL A 268 26.31 2.91 1.27
C VAL A 268 25.10 3.74 1.65
N THR A 269 25.29 4.99 2.06
CA THR A 269 24.15 5.88 2.30
C THR A 269 23.47 6.21 0.96
N ILE A 270 22.26 5.69 0.76
CA ILE A 270 21.43 5.99 -0.43
C ILE A 270 20.38 7.02 -0.01
N GLY A 271 20.57 8.26 -0.48
CA GLY A 271 19.67 9.38 -0.21
C GLY A 271 19.41 9.60 1.27
N GLY A 272 20.43 10.00 2.04
CA GLY A 272 20.34 10.17 3.49
C GLY A 272 19.19 11.09 3.92
N PHE A 273 18.06 10.50 4.31
CA PHE A 273 16.91 11.17 4.87
C PHE A 273 16.52 10.53 6.20
N ASN A 274 15.85 11.31 7.05
CA ASN A 274 15.36 10.82 8.33
C ASN A 274 13.86 10.57 8.21
N LEU A 275 13.47 9.29 8.20
CA LEU A 275 12.07 8.88 8.10
C LEU A 275 11.22 9.45 9.23
N ASP A 276 11.70 9.45 10.48
CA ASP A 276 10.95 9.99 11.61
C ASP A 276 10.69 11.49 11.45
N HIS A 277 11.68 12.22 10.93
CA HIS A 277 11.52 13.64 10.65
C HIS A 277 10.52 13.90 9.52
N LEU A 278 10.58 13.11 8.43
CA LEU A 278 9.58 13.19 7.36
C LEU A 278 8.17 12.94 7.91
N LEU A 279 7.97 11.84 8.65
CA LEU A 279 6.69 11.47 9.24
C LEU A 279 6.15 12.56 10.18
N SER A 280 7.01 13.20 10.98
CA SER A 280 6.56 14.25 11.90
C SER A 280 5.98 15.48 11.20
N ASN A 281 6.32 15.70 9.92
CA ASN A 281 5.86 16.84 9.13
C ASN A 281 4.77 16.48 8.11
N LEU A 282 4.49 15.19 7.88
CA LEU A 282 3.49 14.76 6.90
C LEU A 282 2.06 15.12 7.35
N ARG A 283 1.24 15.62 6.42
CA ARG A 283 -0.16 16.03 6.62
C ARG A 283 -1.06 15.53 5.50
N PHE A 284 -2.37 15.58 5.75
CA PHE A 284 -3.37 15.49 4.69
C PHE A 284 -3.48 16.85 3.99
N GLY A 285 -3.43 16.86 2.66
CA GLY A 285 -3.71 18.03 1.83
C GLY A 285 -4.93 17.79 0.94
N TRP A 286 -5.68 18.85 0.70
CA TRP A 286 -6.71 18.90 -0.34
C TRP A 286 -6.81 20.31 -0.91
N ASP A 287 -7.25 20.41 -2.16
CA ASP A 287 -7.61 21.69 -2.79
C ASP A 287 -9.12 21.72 -3.03
N VAL A 288 -9.73 22.88 -2.78
CA VAL A 288 -11.16 23.13 -2.96
C VAL A 288 -11.48 23.68 -4.36
N SER A 289 -10.47 24.19 -5.05
CA SER A 289 -10.55 24.74 -6.41
C SER A 289 -10.25 23.71 -7.49
N GLU A 290 -9.43 22.70 -7.16
CA GLU A 290 -9.16 21.52 -7.99
C GLU A 290 -9.43 20.26 -7.16
N PRO A 291 -10.14 19.24 -7.69
CA PRO A 291 -10.48 18.04 -6.92
C PRO A 291 -9.23 17.17 -6.71
N TRP A 292 -8.45 17.53 -5.70
CA TRP A 292 -7.20 16.88 -5.32
C TRP A 292 -7.19 16.59 -3.82
N MET A 293 -6.70 15.41 -3.46
CA MET A 293 -6.42 14.99 -2.08
C MET A 293 -5.12 14.19 -2.10
N GLY A 294 -4.21 14.49 -1.17
CA GLY A 294 -2.90 13.86 -1.15
C GLY A 294 -2.10 14.14 0.11
N LEU A 295 -0.80 13.86 0.00
CA LEU A 295 0.19 14.13 1.04
C LEU A 295 0.63 15.61 0.97
N ALA A 296 0.72 16.27 2.12
CA ALA A 296 1.18 17.66 2.27
C ALA A 296 2.26 17.80 3.34
#